data_AF-G6EFQ5-F1
#
_entry.id   AF-G6EFQ5-F1
#
_cell.length_a   1.000
_cell.length_b   1.000
_cell.length_c   1.000
_cell.angle_alpha   90.00
_cell.angle_beta   90.00
_cell.angle_gamma   90.00
#
_symmetry.space_group_name_H-M   'P 1'
#
loop_
_entity.id
_entity.type
_entity.pdbx_description
1 polymer ?
#
loop_
_entity_poly.entity_id
_entity_poly.type
_entity_poly.pdbx_seq_one_letter_code
_entity_poly.pdbx_strand_id
1 'polypeptide(L)'
;MNVVTEITHPNRYQRCISASKRVRWDIDEDVIRNRRFAREEKFLPDGLSMIDEFKSLSNSEKRLVSQIQGRTYANVFGLVERYINAKILELSQDYWLGDQTALEALIRFSDEELKHQALFRRIDAMIGDVLPKGYRFDIDPDEVAGAVLGKSTWAVLMLTLDIELFTQAHYRQSIDFDAEVSPLFRDVFLYHWKEESQHAILDELELQRHDASICADERDRGVDDFIALIGAVDAILQTQSACDAAYFANVCGRMVDRGEAAAIEAAFLKAYRWQYIHSGAQHPHFGEVLTGMVTEVQMSRIGDMIASLA
;
A
#
# COMPACT_ATOMS: atom_id res chain seq x y z
N MET A 1 32.50 -21.53 18.27
CA MET A 1 31.99 -21.59 16.89
C MET A 1 30.49 -21.46 16.98
N ASN A 2 29.97 -20.26 16.72
CA ASN A 2 28.53 -20.03 16.73
C ASN A 2 27.97 -20.55 15.40
N VAL A 3 27.21 -21.63 15.47
CA VAL A 3 26.43 -22.13 14.35
C VAL A 3 25.30 -21.12 14.14
N VAL A 4 25.51 -20.20 13.20
CA VAL A 4 24.40 -19.50 12.55
C VAL A 4 23.64 -20.59 11.80
N THR A 5 22.58 -21.11 12.40
CA THR A 5 21.64 -21.98 11.70
C THR A 5 21.06 -21.19 10.54
N GLU A 6 21.54 -21.45 9.33
CA GLU A 6 20.85 -21.09 8.10
C GLU A 6 19.41 -21.61 8.20
N ILE A 7 18.48 -20.69 8.38
CA ILE A 7 17.05 -20.98 8.36
C ILE A 7 16.72 -21.33 6.91
N THR A 8 16.67 -22.63 6.59
CA THR A 8 16.26 -23.12 5.28
C THR A 8 14.89 -22.55 4.91
N HIS A 9 14.66 -22.18 3.64
CA HIS A 9 13.40 -21.61 3.12
C HIS A 9 12.10 -22.28 3.63
N PRO A 10 11.99 -23.63 3.76
CA PRO A 10 10.79 -24.29 4.30
C PRO A 10 10.37 -23.81 5.70
N ASN A 11 11.34 -23.35 6.50
CA ASN A 11 11.08 -22.81 7.84
C ASN A 11 10.42 -21.42 7.77
N ARG A 12 10.71 -20.59 6.75
CA ARG A 12 10.05 -19.28 6.60
C ARG A 12 8.58 -19.40 6.20
N TYR A 13 8.23 -20.24 5.21
CA TYR A 13 6.82 -20.49 4.86
C TYR A 13 6.02 -21.06 6.05
N GLN A 14 6.58 -22.04 6.78
CA GLN A 14 5.94 -22.60 7.97
C GLN A 14 5.73 -21.57 9.09
N ARG A 15 6.67 -20.62 9.24
CA ARG A 15 6.53 -19.49 10.16
C ARG A 15 5.40 -18.55 9.75
N CYS A 16 5.27 -18.23 8.46
CA CYS A 16 4.16 -17.41 7.95
C CYS A 16 2.81 -18.09 8.20
N ILE A 17 2.70 -19.39 7.93
CA ILE A 17 1.49 -20.18 8.26
C ILE A 17 1.15 -20.08 9.75
N SER A 18 2.16 -20.23 10.62
CA SER A 18 1.96 -20.19 12.07
C SER A 18 1.54 -18.79 12.55
N ALA A 19 2.09 -17.74 11.93
CA ALA A 19 1.72 -16.36 12.18
C ALA A 19 0.27 -16.08 11.74
N SER A 20 -0.07 -16.36 10.48
CA SER A 20 -1.43 -16.25 9.91
C SER A 20 -2.48 -16.92 10.81
N LYS A 21 -2.25 -18.19 11.21
CA LYS A 21 -3.15 -18.93 12.12
C LYS A 21 -3.36 -18.23 13.46
N ARG A 22 -2.35 -17.55 13.99
CA ARG A 22 -2.39 -16.89 15.30
C ARG A 22 -3.04 -15.51 15.24
N VAL A 23 -2.88 -14.78 14.13
CA VAL A 23 -3.37 -13.40 14.01
C VAL A 23 -4.75 -13.30 13.38
N ARG A 24 -5.32 -14.40 12.87
CA ARG A 24 -6.65 -14.47 12.26
C ARG A 24 -7.70 -13.66 13.03
N TRP A 25 -8.44 -12.85 12.29
CA TRP A 25 -9.47 -11.93 12.79
C TRP A 25 -10.64 -11.83 11.81
N ASP A 26 -11.77 -11.34 12.30
CA ASP A 26 -13.01 -11.09 11.54
C ASP A 26 -13.36 -9.59 11.43
N ILE A 27 -13.86 -9.17 10.26
CA ILE A 27 -14.17 -7.76 9.98
C ILE A 27 -15.22 -7.24 10.96
N ASP A 28 -16.29 -7.99 11.22
CA ASP A 28 -17.40 -7.52 12.04
C ASP A 28 -17.13 -7.74 13.53
N GLU A 29 -16.57 -8.89 13.92
CA GLU A 29 -16.41 -9.23 15.35
C GLU A 29 -15.17 -8.57 15.99
N ASP A 30 -14.07 -8.41 15.26
CA ASP A 30 -12.80 -7.92 15.82
C ASP A 30 -12.51 -6.46 15.47
N VAL A 31 -12.85 -6.04 14.25
CA VAL A 31 -12.50 -4.71 13.71
C VAL A 31 -13.68 -3.74 13.82
N ILE A 32 -14.72 -3.86 13.02
CA ILE A 32 -15.77 -2.84 12.93
C ILE A 32 -16.68 -2.86 14.16
N ARG A 33 -17.15 -4.04 14.56
CA ARG A 33 -18.12 -4.23 15.65
C ARG A 33 -19.33 -3.31 15.44
N ASN A 34 -19.70 -2.57 16.48
CA ASN A 34 -20.78 -1.58 16.43
C ASN A 34 -20.26 -0.13 16.28
N ARG A 35 -19.00 0.05 15.87
CA ARG A 35 -18.36 1.38 15.77
C ARG A 35 -18.71 2.08 14.46
N ARG A 36 -18.62 3.41 14.47
CA ARG A 36 -18.75 4.27 13.30
C ARG A 36 -17.67 5.33 13.32
N PHE A 37 -17.29 5.81 12.13
CA PHE A 37 -16.49 7.02 12.01
C PHE A 37 -17.29 8.24 12.48
N ALA A 38 -16.58 9.29 12.89
CA ALA A 38 -17.17 10.57 13.25
C ALA A 38 -16.46 11.72 12.54
N ARG A 39 -17.20 12.81 12.25
CA ARG A 39 -16.65 14.00 11.55
C ARG A 39 -15.64 14.76 12.39
N GLU A 40 -15.64 14.53 13.69
CA GLU A 40 -14.76 15.16 14.65
C GLU A 40 -13.41 14.45 14.74
N GLU A 41 -13.27 13.27 14.15
CA GLU A 41 -12.03 12.47 14.20
C GLU A 41 -11.12 12.77 13.00
N LYS A 42 -9.80 12.66 13.18
CA LYS A 42 -8.86 12.48 12.06
C LYS A 42 -8.94 11.03 11.58
N PHE A 43 -8.71 10.80 10.30
CA PHE A 43 -8.58 9.43 9.76
C PHE A 43 -7.11 9.14 9.52
N LEU A 44 -6.49 9.75 8.50
CA LEU A 44 -5.05 9.58 8.28
C LEU A 44 -4.24 10.49 9.24
N PRO A 45 -3.17 9.99 9.90
CA PRO A 45 -2.35 10.79 10.82
C PRO A 45 -1.61 11.91 10.10
N ASP A 46 -1.16 12.91 10.87
CA ASP A 46 -0.55 14.14 10.32
C ASP A 46 0.74 13.88 9.54
N GLY A 47 1.54 12.90 10.00
CA GLY A 47 2.80 12.52 9.35
C GLY A 47 2.60 11.94 7.97
N LEU A 48 1.63 11.02 7.80
CA LEU A 48 1.27 10.49 6.49
C LEU A 48 0.52 11.52 5.65
N SER A 49 -0.29 12.37 6.29
CA SER A 49 -1.06 13.37 5.58
C SER A 49 -0.24 14.57 5.10
N MET A 50 1.03 14.66 5.53
CA MET A 50 1.90 15.81 5.36
C MET A 50 1.20 17.12 5.69
N ILE A 51 0.51 17.16 6.85
CA ILE A 51 -0.49 18.21 7.12
C ILE A 51 0.11 19.63 7.17
N ASP A 52 1.41 19.74 7.39
CA ASP A 52 2.16 20.99 7.41
C ASP A 52 2.36 21.61 6.02
N GLU A 53 2.19 20.84 4.95
CA GLU A 53 2.19 21.34 3.58
C GLU A 53 0.94 22.19 3.28
N PHE A 54 -0.15 21.97 4.01
CA PHE A 54 -1.42 22.70 3.88
C PHE A 54 -1.43 24.01 4.68
N LYS A 55 -0.56 24.95 4.30
CA LYS A 55 -0.22 26.15 5.09
C LYS A 55 -1.37 27.15 5.26
N SER A 56 -2.29 27.24 4.29
CA SER A 56 -3.40 28.18 4.34
C SER A 56 -4.58 27.69 5.17
N LEU A 57 -4.61 26.40 5.51
CA LEU A 57 -5.76 25.75 6.11
C LEU A 57 -5.81 25.92 7.64
N SER A 58 -7.01 26.18 8.14
CA SER A 58 -7.35 26.11 9.56
C SER A 58 -7.30 24.66 10.09
N ASN A 59 -7.33 24.49 11.41
CA ASN A 59 -7.31 23.16 12.03
C ASN A 59 -8.52 22.28 11.63
N SER A 60 -9.70 22.87 11.42
CA SER A 60 -10.87 22.13 10.94
C SER A 60 -10.72 21.68 9.48
N GLU A 61 -10.11 22.51 8.65
CA GLU A 61 -9.84 22.17 7.24
C GLU A 61 -8.73 21.12 7.12
N LYS A 62 -7.70 21.21 7.96
CA LYS A 62 -6.67 20.17 8.07
C LYS A 62 -7.25 18.83 8.50
N ARG A 63 -8.23 18.81 9.40
CA ARG A 63 -8.97 17.59 9.74
C ARG A 63 -9.72 17.03 8.53
N LEU A 64 -10.36 17.89 7.74
CA LEU A 64 -11.02 17.46 6.50
C LEU A 64 -10.01 16.87 5.50
N VAL A 65 -8.81 17.43 5.37
CA VAL A 65 -7.72 16.84 4.57
C VAL A 65 -7.37 15.44 5.07
N SER A 66 -7.11 15.28 6.37
CA SER A 66 -6.86 13.97 6.99
C SER A 66 -7.98 12.95 6.70
N GLN A 67 -9.24 13.39 6.70
CA GLN A 67 -10.38 12.53 6.40
C GLN A 67 -10.48 12.15 4.93
N ILE A 68 -10.24 13.10 4.02
CA ILE A 68 -10.21 12.84 2.57
C ILE A 68 -9.09 11.87 2.24
N GLN A 69 -7.87 12.15 2.71
CA GLN A 69 -6.73 11.27 2.48
C GLN A 69 -6.92 9.91 3.13
N GLY A 70 -7.52 9.82 4.32
CA GLY A 70 -7.83 8.53 4.94
C GLY A 70 -8.82 7.68 4.13
N ARG A 71 -9.79 8.33 3.47
CA ARG A 71 -10.70 7.66 2.53
C ARG A 71 -9.96 7.18 1.28
N THR A 72 -9.13 8.05 0.69
CA THR A 72 -8.29 7.69 -0.46
C THR A 72 -7.32 6.56 -0.13
N TYR A 73 -6.73 6.58 1.07
CA TYR A 73 -5.85 5.54 1.57
C TYR A 73 -6.55 4.17 1.59
N ALA A 74 -7.76 4.08 2.16
CA ALA A 74 -8.55 2.85 2.11
C ALA A 74 -8.85 2.39 0.65
N ASN A 75 -9.20 3.32 -0.24
CA ASN A 75 -9.50 2.98 -1.64
C ASN A 75 -8.26 2.52 -2.42
N VAL A 76 -7.09 3.13 -2.20
CA VAL A 76 -5.83 2.72 -2.83
C VAL A 76 -5.38 1.34 -2.35
N PHE A 77 -5.54 1.00 -1.06
CA PHE A 77 -5.29 -0.38 -0.62
C PHE A 77 -6.24 -1.37 -1.27
N GLY A 78 -7.55 -1.08 -1.26
CA GLY A 78 -8.53 -1.92 -1.95
C GLY A 78 -8.24 -2.10 -3.45
N LEU A 79 -7.56 -1.14 -4.08
CA LEU A 79 -7.08 -1.21 -5.46
C LEU A 79 -5.91 -2.18 -5.63
N VAL A 80 -4.86 -2.07 -4.80
CA VAL A 80 -3.65 -2.89 -4.96
C VAL A 80 -3.87 -4.35 -4.54
N GLU A 81 -4.66 -4.60 -3.49
CA GLU A 81 -4.97 -5.97 -3.02
C GLU A 81 -5.56 -6.83 -4.15
N ARG A 82 -6.21 -6.18 -5.14
CA ARG A 82 -6.82 -6.84 -6.29
C ARG A 82 -5.79 -7.59 -7.13
N TYR A 83 -4.68 -6.94 -7.48
CA TYR A 83 -3.65 -7.55 -8.32
C TYR A 83 -2.69 -8.40 -7.49
N ILE A 84 -2.44 -8.03 -6.24
CA ILE A 84 -1.59 -8.79 -5.32
C ILE A 84 -2.17 -10.20 -5.16
N ASN A 85 -3.46 -10.29 -4.79
CA ASN A 85 -4.14 -11.58 -4.68
C ASN A 85 -4.07 -12.40 -5.97
N ALA A 86 -4.29 -11.77 -7.13
CA ALA A 86 -4.24 -12.45 -8.42
C ALA A 86 -2.83 -12.99 -8.73
N LYS A 87 -1.77 -12.21 -8.43
CA LYS A 87 -0.38 -12.64 -8.60
C LYS A 87 -0.01 -13.79 -7.66
N ILE A 88 -0.45 -13.74 -6.40
CA ILE A 88 -0.21 -14.83 -5.43
C ILE A 88 -0.89 -16.13 -5.89
N LEU A 89 -2.12 -16.05 -6.41
CA LEU A 89 -2.82 -17.21 -6.98
C LEU A 89 -2.10 -17.76 -8.22
N GLU A 90 -1.55 -16.90 -9.08
CA GLU A 90 -0.71 -17.30 -10.22
C GLU A 90 0.54 -18.05 -9.74
N LEU A 91 1.28 -17.50 -8.79
CA LEU A 91 2.51 -18.10 -8.25
C LEU A 91 2.24 -19.44 -7.54
N SER A 92 1.05 -19.60 -6.95
CA SER A 92 0.66 -20.85 -6.29
C SER A 92 0.68 -22.06 -7.23
N GLN A 93 0.56 -21.85 -8.56
CA GLN A 93 0.59 -22.90 -9.57
C GLN A 93 1.86 -23.75 -9.50
N ASP A 94 2.99 -23.12 -9.19
CA ASP A 94 4.29 -23.79 -9.08
C ASP A 94 4.32 -24.83 -7.94
N TYR A 95 3.40 -24.71 -6.97
CA TYR A 95 3.37 -25.51 -5.75
C TYR A 95 2.21 -26.53 -5.70
N TRP A 96 1.27 -26.51 -6.64
CA TRP A 96 0.04 -27.32 -6.59
C TRP A 96 0.27 -28.80 -6.27
N LEU A 97 1.24 -29.43 -6.94
CA LEU A 97 1.63 -30.82 -6.71
C LEU A 97 3.04 -30.94 -6.09
N GLY A 98 3.60 -29.81 -5.64
CA GLY A 98 4.95 -29.68 -5.12
C GLY A 98 4.95 -29.41 -3.61
N ASP A 99 5.71 -28.41 -3.19
CA ASP A 99 5.83 -28.01 -1.78
C ASP A 99 4.48 -27.54 -1.21
N GLN A 100 3.81 -28.45 -0.50
CA GLN A 100 2.52 -28.18 0.12
C GLN A 100 2.59 -27.15 1.25
N THR A 101 3.78 -26.90 1.83
CA THR A 101 3.95 -25.86 2.85
C THR A 101 3.92 -24.49 2.19
N ALA A 102 4.64 -24.32 1.08
CA ALA A 102 4.58 -23.08 0.31
C ALA A 102 3.16 -22.83 -0.24
N LEU A 103 2.50 -23.88 -0.77
CA LEU A 103 1.12 -23.80 -1.21
C LEU A 103 0.16 -23.34 -0.09
N GLU A 104 0.20 -23.95 1.09
CA GLU A 104 -0.65 -23.52 2.21
C GLU A 104 -0.39 -22.06 2.58
N ALA A 105 0.87 -21.62 2.59
CA ALA A 105 1.22 -20.23 2.90
C ALA A 105 0.62 -19.23 1.88
N LEU A 106 0.74 -19.50 0.58
CA LEU A 106 0.18 -18.64 -0.46
C LEU A 106 -1.36 -18.65 -0.50
N ILE A 107 -2.00 -19.79 -0.20
CA ILE A 107 -3.47 -19.84 -0.10
C ILE A 107 -3.97 -19.03 1.09
N ARG A 108 -3.23 -19.01 2.21
CA ARG A 108 -3.57 -18.17 3.37
C ARG A 108 -3.42 -16.70 3.07
N PHE A 109 -2.31 -16.32 2.44
CA PHE A 109 -2.10 -14.97 1.91
C PHE A 109 -3.32 -14.56 1.07
N SER A 110 -3.71 -15.38 0.08
CA SER A 110 -4.85 -15.09 -0.79
C SER A 110 -6.19 -14.91 -0.04
N ASP A 111 -6.47 -15.72 0.99
CA ASP A 111 -7.66 -15.57 1.85
C ASP A 111 -7.64 -14.24 2.61
N GLU A 112 -6.48 -13.86 3.14
CA GLU A 112 -6.24 -12.60 3.87
C GLU A 112 -6.44 -11.39 2.95
N GLU A 113 -5.90 -11.41 1.73
CA GLU A 113 -6.10 -10.35 0.72
C GLU A 113 -7.56 -10.16 0.31
N LEU A 114 -8.31 -11.25 0.11
CA LEU A 114 -9.74 -11.16 -0.20
C LEU A 114 -10.53 -10.52 0.94
N LYS A 115 -10.13 -10.78 2.18
CA LYS A 115 -10.69 -10.14 3.37
C LYS A 115 -10.30 -8.66 3.44
N HIS A 116 -9.07 -8.28 3.10
CA HIS A 116 -8.64 -6.88 3.02
C HIS A 116 -9.44 -6.09 1.97
N GLN A 117 -9.65 -6.65 0.78
CA GLN A 117 -10.53 -6.06 -0.23
C GLN A 117 -11.97 -5.83 0.31
N ALA A 118 -12.51 -6.80 1.06
CA ALA A 118 -13.83 -6.66 1.66
C ALA A 118 -13.85 -5.59 2.76
N LEU A 119 -12.82 -5.54 3.60
CA LEU A 119 -12.64 -4.52 4.63
C LEU A 119 -12.62 -3.13 4.01
N PHE A 120 -11.77 -2.87 3.02
CA PHE A 120 -11.62 -1.52 2.46
C PHE A 120 -12.86 -1.02 1.72
N ARG A 121 -13.61 -1.89 1.02
CA ARG A 121 -14.95 -1.53 0.49
C ARG A 121 -15.91 -1.10 1.59
N ARG A 122 -15.87 -1.77 2.75
CA ARG A 122 -16.72 -1.44 3.89
C ARG A 122 -16.31 -0.12 4.55
N ILE A 123 -15.01 0.11 4.69
CA ILE A 123 -14.46 1.36 5.24
C ILE A 123 -14.78 2.55 4.34
N ASP A 124 -14.65 2.43 3.01
CA ASP A 124 -15.05 3.50 2.08
C ASP A 124 -16.53 3.88 2.25
N ALA A 125 -17.42 2.89 2.29
CA ALA A 125 -18.85 3.13 2.48
C ALA A 125 -19.14 3.83 3.83
N MET A 126 -18.51 3.36 4.92
CA MET A 126 -18.69 3.95 6.26
C MET A 126 -18.17 5.38 6.34
N ILE A 127 -17.05 5.70 5.67
CA ILE A 127 -16.54 7.07 5.58
C ILE A 127 -17.49 7.93 4.72
N GLY A 128 -18.02 7.38 3.62
CA GLY A 128 -18.99 8.07 2.75
C GLY A 128 -20.35 8.38 3.39
N ASP A 129 -20.68 7.73 4.50
CA ASP A 129 -21.85 8.06 5.32
C ASP A 129 -21.63 9.30 6.19
N VAL A 130 -20.39 9.55 6.59
CA VAL A 130 -20.07 10.68 7.47
C VAL A 130 -19.53 11.87 6.71
N LEU A 131 -18.83 11.71 5.60
CA LEU A 131 -18.35 12.85 4.81
C LEU A 131 -19.45 13.44 3.91
N PRO A 132 -19.34 14.73 3.52
CA PRO A 132 -20.19 15.31 2.49
C PRO A 132 -20.25 14.46 1.21
N LYS A 133 -21.32 14.61 0.41
CA LYS A 133 -21.41 13.92 -0.88
C LYS A 133 -20.48 14.61 -1.90
N GLY A 134 -20.10 13.87 -2.94
CA GLY A 134 -19.29 14.39 -4.06
C GLY A 134 -17.85 13.91 -4.12
N TYR A 135 -17.40 13.08 -3.17
CA TYR A 135 -16.11 12.38 -3.27
C TYR A 135 -16.11 11.42 -4.47
N ARG A 136 -14.96 11.33 -5.15
CA ARG A 136 -14.77 10.50 -6.34
C ARG A 136 -13.47 9.71 -6.22
N PHE A 137 -13.54 8.44 -6.60
CA PHE A 137 -12.41 7.55 -6.78
C PHE A 137 -12.72 6.73 -8.04
N ASP A 138 -12.41 7.31 -9.20
CA ASP A 138 -12.88 6.82 -10.50
C ASP A 138 -11.81 5.95 -11.20
N ILE A 139 -11.19 5.07 -10.42
CA ILE A 139 -10.16 4.14 -10.89
C ILE A 139 -10.77 2.75 -10.85
N ASP A 140 -10.80 2.06 -11.99
CA ASP A 140 -11.31 0.69 -12.07
C ASP A 140 -10.25 -0.30 -11.56
N PRO A 141 -10.54 -1.09 -10.50
CA PRO A 141 -9.57 -2.03 -9.95
C PRO A 141 -9.16 -3.16 -10.89
N ASP A 142 -10.06 -3.61 -11.76
CA ASP A 142 -9.76 -4.68 -12.71
C ASP A 142 -8.90 -4.16 -13.87
N GLU A 143 -9.11 -2.91 -14.33
CA GLU A 143 -8.23 -2.29 -15.33
C GLU A 143 -6.80 -2.10 -14.80
N VAL A 144 -6.66 -1.61 -13.56
CA VAL A 144 -5.34 -1.46 -12.91
C VAL A 144 -4.70 -2.82 -12.72
N ALA A 145 -5.44 -3.81 -12.21
CA ALA A 145 -4.91 -5.17 -12.04
C ALA A 145 -4.44 -5.76 -13.38
N GLY A 146 -5.22 -5.61 -14.45
CA GLY A 146 -4.83 -6.05 -15.79
C GLY A 146 -3.56 -5.37 -16.31
N ALA A 147 -3.42 -4.06 -16.07
CA ALA A 147 -2.24 -3.30 -16.47
C ALA A 147 -0.98 -3.73 -15.69
N VAL A 148 -1.09 -3.93 -14.37
CA VAL A 148 0.01 -4.37 -13.52
C VAL A 148 0.42 -5.80 -13.84
N LEU A 149 -0.53 -6.73 -13.91
CA LEU A 149 -0.27 -8.15 -14.20
C LEU A 149 0.22 -8.39 -15.64
N GLY A 150 0.05 -7.42 -16.54
CA GLY A 150 0.64 -7.43 -17.87
C GLY A 150 2.15 -7.16 -17.90
N LYS A 151 2.76 -6.81 -16.76
CA LYS A 151 4.21 -6.64 -16.59
C LYS A 151 4.88 -7.94 -16.20
N SER A 152 6.21 -7.99 -16.32
CA SER A 152 7.00 -9.14 -15.86
C SER A 152 6.74 -9.46 -14.38
N THR A 153 6.72 -10.76 -14.04
CA THR A 153 6.50 -11.22 -12.67
C THR A 153 7.51 -10.61 -11.69
N TRP A 154 8.76 -10.42 -12.12
CA TRP A 154 9.78 -9.72 -11.32
C TRP A 154 9.35 -8.31 -10.92
N ALA A 155 8.85 -7.51 -11.87
CA ALA A 155 8.43 -6.13 -11.61
C ALA A 155 7.20 -6.07 -10.69
N VAL A 156 6.24 -6.96 -10.90
CA VAL A 156 5.03 -7.05 -10.07
C VAL A 156 5.38 -7.44 -8.63
N LEU A 157 6.24 -8.43 -8.45
CA LEU A 157 6.71 -8.85 -7.12
C LEU A 157 7.55 -7.78 -6.43
N MET A 158 8.37 -7.05 -7.18
CA MET A 158 9.13 -5.93 -6.62
C MET A 158 8.22 -4.80 -6.13
N LEU A 159 7.21 -4.42 -6.91
CA LEU A 159 6.20 -3.43 -6.49
C LEU A 159 5.38 -3.93 -5.29
N THR A 160 5.00 -5.20 -5.28
CA THR A 160 4.24 -5.81 -4.17
C THR A 160 5.07 -5.75 -2.88
N LEU A 161 6.33 -6.18 -2.92
CA LEU A 161 7.22 -6.09 -1.76
C LEU A 161 7.40 -4.65 -1.25
N ASP A 162 7.52 -3.67 -2.14
CA ASP A 162 7.59 -2.26 -1.75
C ASP A 162 6.34 -1.83 -0.96
N ILE A 163 5.16 -2.19 -1.45
CA ILE A 163 3.86 -1.94 -0.81
C ILE A 163 3.80 -2.57 0.58
N GLU A 164 4.13 -3.85 0.67
CA GLU A 164 4.11 -4.59 1.93
C GLU A 164 5.06 -4.02 3.00
N LEU A 165 6.17 -3.42 2.57
CA LEU A 165 7.12 -2.81 3.49
C LEU A 165 6.68 -1.42 3.93
N PHE A 166 6.15 -0.59 3.02
CA PHE A 166 5.67 0.73 3.42
C PHE A 166 4.39 0.66 4.26
N THR A 167 3.50 -0.32 4.06
CA THR A 167 2.32 -0.51 4.93
C THR A 167 2.75 -0.72 6.38
N GLN A 168 3.79 -1.52 6.59
CA GLN A 168 4.39 -1.75 7.90
C GLN A 168 5.05 -0.51 8.49
N ALA A 169 5.75 0.27 7.68
CA ALA A 169 6.36 1.52 8.11
C ALA A 169 5.28 2.54 8.52
N HIS A 170 4.24 2.73 7.71
CA HIS A 170 3.13 3.65 7.99
C HIS A 170 2.44 3.35 9.32
N TYR A 171 2.18 2.08 9.62
CA TYR A 171 1.58 1.72 10.90
C TYR A 171 2.51 2.05 12.07
N ARG A 172 3.75 1.51 12.04
CA ARG A 172 4.71 1.63 13.15
C ARG A 172 5.25 3.03 13.38
N GLN A 173 5.28 3.88 12.34
CA GLN A 173 5.89 5.21 12.36
C GLN A 173 4.85 6.34 12.31
N SER A 174 3.55 6.03 12.28
CA SER A 174 2.53 7.06 12.26
C SER A 174 1.24 6.65 12.95
N ILE A 175 0.57 5.59 12.48
CA ILE A 175 -0.80 5.27 12.90
C ILE A 175 -0.88 4.78 14.36
N ASP A 176 0.12 4.04 14.85
CA ASP A 176 0.07 3.39 16.17
C ASP A 176 0.03 4.39 17.35
N PHE A 177 0.66 5.55 17.20
CA PHE A 177 0.89 6.49 18.30
C PHE A 177 0.23 7.86 18.14
N ASP A 178 -0.42 8.15 17.01
CA ASP A 178 -1.22 9.37 16.86
C ASP A 178 -2.53 9.24 17.65
N ALA A 179 -2.61 9.95 18.78
CA ALA A 179 -3.75 9.92 19.67
C ALA A 179 -4.99 10.63 19.11
N GLU A 180 -4.86 11.44 18.05
CA GLU A 180 -5.95 12.18 17.42
C GLU A 180 -6.63 11.38 16.29
N VAL A 181 -6.01 10.29 15.83
CA VAL A 181 -6.59 9.37 14.84
C VAL A 181 -7.78 8.62 15.45
N SER A 182 -8.85 8.50 14.65
CA SER A 182 -10.04 7.70 14.97
C SER A 182 -9.64 6.32 15.51
N PRO A 183 -10.12 5.91 16.69
CA PRO A 183 -9.83 4.59 17.22
C PRO A 183 -10.24 3.46 16.27
N LEU A 184 -11.30 3.65 15.49
CA LEU A 184 -11.70 2.69 14.47
C LEU A 184 -10.70 2.65 13.30
N PHE A 185 -10.25 3.80 12.81
CA PHE A 185 -9.25 3.86 11.72
C PHE A 185 -7.93 3.20 12.16
N ARG A 186 -7.46 3.52 13.37
CA ARG A 186 -6.26 2.87 13.93
C ARG A 186 -6.41 1.35 14.00
N ASP A 187 -7.55 0.86 14.48
CA ASP A 187 -7.77 -0.59 14.56
C ASP A 187 -7.86 -1.25 13.18
N VAL A 188 -8.52 -0.63 12.20
CA VAL A 188 -8.54 -1.11 10.80
C VAL A 188 -7.14 -1.40 10.30
N PHE A 189 -6.22 -0.43 10.45
CA PHE A 189 -4.85 -0.60 9.98
C PHE A 189 -3.97 -1.43 10.92
N LEU A 190 -4.32 -1.57 12.20
CA LEU A 190 -3.66 -2.52 13.10
C LEU A 190 -3.93 -3.96 12.67
N TYR A 191 -5.19 -4.29 12.34
CA TYR A 191 -5.56 -5.64 11.95
C TYR A 191 -5.06 -6.00 10.54
N HIS A 192 -5.12 -5.06 9.60
CA HIS A 192 -4.46 -5.16 8.30
C HIS A 192 -2.95 -5.40 8.47
N TRP A 193 -2.25 -4.53 9.21
CA TRP A 193 -0.81 -4.64 9.47
C TRP A 193 -0.38 -5.97 10.12
N LYS A 194 -1.19 -6.54 11.01
CA LYS A 194 -0.89 -7.84 11.63
C LYS A 194 -0.72 -8.93 10.57
N GLU A 195 -1.48 -8.85 9.47
CA GLU A 195 -1.39 -9.80 8.36
C GLU A 195 -0.32 -9.40 7.33
N GLU A 196 -0.18 -8.11 7.01
CA GLU A 196 0.88 -7.68 6.07
C GLU A 196 2.31 -8.01 6.54
N SER A 197 2.51 -8.16 7.86
CA SER A 197 3.81 -8.57 8.40
C SER A 197 4.32 -9.93 7.93
N GLN A 198 3.43 -10.88 7.59
CA GLN A 198 3.84 -12.14 6.97
C GLN A 198 3.80 -12.10 5.44
N HIS A 199 3.00 -11.23 4.83
CA HIS A 199 2.92 -11.06 3.39
C HIS A 199 4.28 -10.61 2.84
N ALA A 200 4.86 -9.56 3.42
CA ALA A 200 6.22 -9.11 3.09
C ALA A 200 7.27 -10.24 3.08
N ILE A 201 7.16 -11.21 4.01
CA ILE A 201 8.08 -12.35 4.06
C ILE A 201 7.85 -13.29 2.89
N LEU A 202 6.60 -13.54 2.52
CA LEU A 202 6.23 -14.41 1.40
C LEU A 202 6.56 -13.75 0.05
N ASP A 203 6.31 -12.45 -0.11
CA ASP A 203 6.67 -11.72 -1.32
C ASP A 203 8.18 -11.69 -1.54
N GLU A 204 8.97 -11.46 -0.49
CA GLU A 204 10.42 -11.52 -0.58
C GLU A 204 10.90 -12.92 -0.99
N LEU A 205 10.30 -13.99 -0.44
CA LEU A 205 10.63 -15.37 -0.81
C LEU A 205 10.31 -15.67 -2.27
N GLU A 206 9.12 -15.30 -2.74
CA GLU A 206 8.71 -15.53 -4.13
C GLU A 206 9.51 -14.67 -5.10
N LEU A 207 9.84 -13.42 -4.73
CA LEU A 207 10.70 -12.55 -5.52
C LEU A 207 12.11 -13.14 -5.64
N GLN A 208 12.73 -13.58 -4.53
CA GLN A 208 14.05 -14.22 -4.54
C GLN A 208 14.05 -15.50 -5.38
N ARG A 209 13.00 -16.33 -5.24
CA ARG A 209 12.85 -17.55 -6.03
C ARG A 209 12.73 -17.25 -7.52
N HIS A 210 11.92 -16.26 -7.89
CA HIS A 210 11.74 -15.87 -9.29
C HIS A 210 13.01 -15.23 -9.86
N ASP A 211 13.66 -14.33 -9.13
CA ASP A 211 14.90 -13.66 -9.54
C ASP A 211 16.03 -14.67 -9.83
N ALA A 212 16.12 -15.74 -9.03
CA ALA A 212 17.10 -16.81 -9.25
C ALA A 212 16.84 -17.63 -10.52
N SER A 213 15.63 -17.55 -11.10
CA SER A 213 15.24 -18.31 -12.30
C SER A 213 15.43 -17.56 -13.61
N ILE A 214 15.59 -16.23 -13.57
CA ILE A 214 15.64 -15.37 -14.75
C ILE A 214 17.08 -15.01 -15.14
N CYS A 215 17.31 -14.79 -16.43
CA CYS A 215 18.61 -14.33 -16.94
C CYS A 215 18.79 -12.81 -16.80
N ALA A 216 20.00 -12.31 -17.08
CA ALA A 216 20.32 -10.89 -16.95
C ALA A 216 19.45 -10.00 -17.86
N ASP A 217 19.16 -10.43 -19.09
CA ASP A 217 18.32 -9.67 -20.02
C ASP A 217 16.86 -9.63 -19.58
N GLU A 218 16.36 -10.71 -18.97
CA GLU A 218 15.02 -10.76 -18.37
C GLU A 218 14.93 -9.82 -17.17
N ARG A 219 15.94 -9.82 -16.30
CA ARG A 219 16.01 -8.90 -15.17
C ARG A 219 16.09 -7.45 -15.64
N ASP A 220 16.85 -7.15 -16.69
CA ASP A 220 16.94 -5.78 -17.21
C ASP A 220 15.59 -5.24 -17.71
N ARG A 221 14.83 -6.09 -18.42
CA ARG A 221 13.44 -5.78 -18.80
C ARG A 221 12.53 -5.67 -17.58
N GLY A 222 12.73 -6.49 -16.55
CA GLY A 222 12.01 -6.40 -15.29
C GLY A 222 12.22 -5.07 -14.59
N VAL A 223 13.43 -4.52 -14.64
CA VAL A 223 13.73 -3.17 -14.13
C VAL A 223 13.01 -2.09 -14.93
N ASP A 224 12.99 -2.18 -16.26
CA ASP A 224 12.26 -1.23 -17.09
C ASP A 224 10.74 -1.29 -16.84
N ASP A 225 10.19 -2.50 -16.65
CA ASP A 225 8.79 -2.70 -16.27
C ASP A 225 8.48 -2.12 -14.88
N PHE A 226 9.38 -2.30 -13.90
CA PHE A 226 9.21 -1.74 -12.55
C PHE A 226 9.23 -0.21 -12.58
N ILE A 227 10.12 0.41 -13.35
CA ILE A 227 10.13 1.85 -13.60
C ILE A 227 8.81 2.32 -14.24
N ALA A 228 8.30 1.57 -15.22
CA ALA A 228 7.01 1.87 -15.84
C ALA A 228 5.85 1.76 -14.84
N LEU A 229 5.89 0.80 -13.91
CA LEU A 229 4.91 0.65 -12.83
C LEU A 229 4.96 1.84 -11.86
N ILE A 230 6.14 2.31 -11.45
CA ILE A 230 6.27 3.53 -10.62
C ILE A 230 5.62 4.73 -11.31
N GLY A 231 5.87 4.90 -12.62
CA GLY A 231 5.24 5.96 -13.40
C GLY A 231 3.71 5.83 -13.51
N ALA A 232 3.21 4.60 -13.63
CA ALA A 232 1.77 4.33 -13.66
C ALA A 232 1.09 4.62 -12.32
N VAL A 233 1.73 4.24 -11.20
CA VAL A 233 1.28 4.61 -9.84
C VAL A 233 1.20 6.13 -9.73
N ASP A 234 2.26 6.86 -10.10
CA ASP A 234 2.26 8.32 -10.03
C ASP A 234 1.14 8.97 -10.85
N ALA A 235 0.84 8.45 -12.05
CA ALA A 235 -0.26 8.95 -12.88
C ALA A 235 -1.63 8.79 -12.20
N ILE A 236 -1.84 7.68 -11.49
CA ILE A 236 -3.03 7.46 -10.65
C ILE A 236 -3.08 8.49 -9.52
N LEU A 237 -1.96 8.71 -8.83
CA LEU A 237 -1.87 9.67 -7.72
C LEU A 237 -2.15 11.11 -8.15
N GLN A 238 -1.64 11.53 -9.32
CA GLN A 238 -1.92 12.84 -9.91
C GLN A 238 -3.42 13.05 -10.18
N THR A 239 -4.07 12.02 -10.74
CA THR A 239 -5.52 12.07 -11.02
C THR A 239 -6.32 12.16 -9.72
N GLN A 240 -5.96 11.35 -8.73
CA GLN A 240 -6.66 11.33 -7.44
C GLN A 240 -6.42 12.60 -6.63
N SER A 241 -5.20 13.18 -6.65
CA SER A 241 -4.91 14.44 -5.97
C SER A 241 -5.75 15.61 -6.50
N ALA A 242 -5.95 15.67 -7.82
CA ALA A 242 -6.83 16.66 -8.44
C ALA A 242 -8.30 16.46 -8.01
N CYS A 243 -8.77 15.22 -7.98
CA CYS A 243 -10.13 14.90 -7.51
C CYS A 243 -10.34 15.28 -6.04
N ASP A 244 -9.38 14.97 -5.19
CA ASP A 244 -9.45 15.22 -3.75
C ASP A 244 -9.33 16.70 -3.40
N ALA A 245 -8.49 17.46 -4.12
CA ALA A 245 -8.42 18.91 -4.00
C ALA A 245 -9.73 19.59 -4.43
N ALA A 246 -10.31 19.15 -5.55
CA ALA A 246 -11.60 19.65 -6.02
C ALA A 246 -12.73 19.31 -5.02
N TYR A 247 -12.73 18.10 -4.48
CA TYR A 247 -13.68 17.69 -3.45
C TYR A 247 -13.52 18.54 -2.18
N PHE A 248 -12.29 18.75 -1.69
CA PHE A 248 -12.00 19.63 -0.57
C PHE A 248 -12.56 21.05 -0.80
N ALA A 249 -12.25 21.67 -1.94
CA ALA A 249 -12.68 23.03 -2.26
C ALA A 249 -14.21 23.18 -2.31
N ASN A 250 -14.92 22.12 -2.71
CA ASN A 250 -16.39 22.12 -2.74
C ASN A 250 -17.04 22.00 -1.36
N VAL A 251 -16.35 21.41 -0.38
CA VAL A 251 -16.97 21.00 0.89
C VAL A 251 -16.35 21.64 2.14
N CYS A 252 -15.25 22.38 2.00
CA CYS A 252 -14.57 23.05 3.12
C CYS A 252 -15.36 24.21 3.76
N GLY A 253 -16.48 24.62 3.15
CA GLY A 253 -17.41 25.59 3.72
C GLY A 253 -17.04 27.06 3.46
N ARG A 254 -16.04 27.32 2.62
CA ARG A 254 -15.70 28.67 2.14
C ARG A 254 -15.25 28.64 0.69
N MET A 255 -15.14 29.83 0.10
CA MET A 255 -14.52 29.97 -1.22
C MET A 255 -13.01 29.73 -1.10
N VAL A 256 -12.50 28.87 -1.97
CA VAL A 256 -11.07 28.63 -2.18
C VAL A 256 -10.71 29.29 -3.51
N ASP A 257 -9.77 30.25 -3.49
CA ASP A 257 -9.35 30.91 -4.73
C ASP A 257 -8.46 29.98 -5.59
N ARG A 258 -8.20 30.39 -6.83
CA ARG A 258 -7.44 29.57 -7.77
C ARG A 258 -6.00 29.28 -7.30
N GLY A 259 -5.35 30.25 -6.67
CA GLY A 259 -3.98 30.09 -6.20
C GLY A 259 -3.92 29.12 -5.02
N GLU A 260 -4.86 29.26 -4.09
CA GLU A 260 -4.99 28.35 -2.96
C GLU A 260 -5.37 26.93 -3.40
N ALA A 261 -6.30 26.78 -4.35
CA ALA A 261 -6.69 25.47 -4.88
C ALA A 261 -5.50 24.72 -5.50
N ALA A 262 -4.66 25.41 -6.27
CA ALA A 262 -3.46 24.83 -6.85
C ALA A 262 -2.43 24.41 -5.78
N ALA A 263 -2.29 25.19 -4.69
CA ALA A 263 -1.42 24.84 -3.58
C ALA A 263 -1.93 23.61 -2.80
N ILE A 264 -3.25 23.50 -2.61
CA ILE A 264 -3.89 22.33 -1.98
C ILE A 264 -3.68 21.09 -2.83
N GLU A 265 -3.91 21.15 -4.14
CA GLU A 265 -3.68 20.03 -5.07
C GLU A 265 -2.23 19.56 -5.05
N ALA A 266 -1.27 20.49 -5.10
CA ALA A 266 0.15 20.16 -5.00
C ALA A 266 0.50 19.49 -3.65
N ALA A 267 -0.11 19.94 -2.54
CA ALA A 267 0.08 19.33 -1.24
C ALA A 267 -0.52 17.91 -1.15
N PHE A 268 -1.70 17.68 -1.74
CA PHE A 268 -2.26 16.32 -1.87
C PHE A 268 -1.33 15.40 -2.68
N LEU A 269 -0.87 15.84 -3.85
CA LEU A 269 0.03 15.04 -4.68
C LEU A 269 1.34 14.72 -3.96
N LYS A 270 1.91 15.70 -3.26
CA LYS A 270 3.12 15.51 -2.45
C LYS A 270 2.90 14.47 -1.34
N ALA A 271 1.78 14.54 -0.62
CA ALA A 271 1.42 13.56 0.40
C ALA A 271 1.24 12.16 -0.20
N TYR A 272 0.60 12.04 -1.36
CA TYR A 272 0.39 10.74 -2.00
C TYR A 272 1.68 10.13 -2.53
N ARG A 273 2.57 10.92 -3.15
CA ARG A 273 3.89 10.43 -3.54
C ARG A 273 4.73 10.02 -2.34
N TRP A 274 4.60 10.72 -1.22
CA TRP A 274 5.21 10.28 0.03
C TRP A 274 4.66 8.92 0.48
N GLN A 275 3.34 8.77 0.52
CA GLN A 275 2.66 7.56 0.97
C GLN A 275 2.97 6.33 0.09
N TYR A 276 2.89 6.44 -1.23
CA TYR A 276 2.85 5.24 -2.09
C TYR A 276 4.11 5.04 -2.95
N ILE A 277 5.13 5.90 -2.82
CA ILE A 277 6.36 5.80 -3.60
C ILE A 277 7.59 6.04 -2.71
N HIS A 278 7.68 7.23 -2.11
CA HIS A 278 8.92 7.62 -1.42
C HIS A 278 9.13 6.91 -0.08
N SER A 279 8.07 6.62 0.68
CA SER A 279 8.18 5.91 1.95
C SER A 279 8.70 4.48 1.78
N GLY A 280 8.27 3.78 0.73
CA GLY A 280 8.75 2.45 0.35
C GLY A 280 10.17 2.48 -0.21
N ALA A 281 10.44 3.38 -1.16
CA ALA A 281 11.77 3.59 -1.71
C ALA A 281 12.84 3.92 -0.65
N GLN A 282 12.45 4.58 0.44
CA GLN A 282 13.32 4.92 1.57
C GLN A 282 13.38 3.82 2.65
N HIS A 283 12.61 2.73 2.50
CA HIS A 283 12.59 1.65 3.47
C HIS A 283 13.94 0.88 3.44
N PRO A 284 14.68 0.78 4.57
CA PRO A 284 16.01 0.18 4.57
C PRO A 284 16.07 -1.24 4.02
N HIS A 285 15.11 -2.09 4.42
CA HIS A 285 15.03 -3.48 3.94
C HIS A 285 14.72 -3.57 2.44
N PHE A 286 13.93 -2.64 1.90
CA PHE A 286 13.63 -2.62 0.47
C PHE A 286 14.90 -2.31 -0.32
N GLY A 287 15.66 -1.30 0.12
CA GLY A 287 16.96 -0.96 -0.45
C GLY A 287 17.97 -2.12 -0.39
N GLU A 288 18.00 -2.87 0.71
CA GLU A 288 18.84 -4.07 0.85
C GLU A 288 18.47 -5.16 -0.17
N VAL A 289 17.18 -5.51 -0.28
CA VAL A 289 16.69 -6.52 -1.23
C VAL A 289 16.96 -6.08 -2.67
N LEU A 290 16.60 -4.85 -3.03
CA LEU A 290 16.77 -4.31 -4.37
C LEU A 290 18.24 -4.31 -4.79
N THR A 291 19.13 -3.82 -3.93
CA THR A 291 20.59 -3.78 -4.21
C THR A 291 21.18 -5.18 -4.35
N GLY A 292 20.60 -6.19 -3.69
CA GLY A 292 21.02 -7.59 -3.83
C GLY A 292 20.64 -8.21 -5.19
N MET A 293 19.70 -7.62 -5.92
CA MET A 293 19.16 -8.18 -7.18
C MET A 293 19.62 -7.42 -8.42
N VAL A 294 19.80 -6.10 -8.33
CA VAL A 294 20.08 -5.25 -9.50
C VAL A 294 21.54 -4.80 -9.61
N THR A 295 21.98 -4.49 -10.83
CA THR A 295 23.28 -3.85 -11.08
C THR A 295 23.27 -2.35 -10.73
N GLU A 296 24.44 -1.73 -10.61
CA GLU A 296 24.55 -0.27 -10.39
C GLU A 296 23.86 0.56 -11.49
N VAL A 297 23.94 0.12 -12.74
CA VAL A 297 23.28 0.81 -13.88
C VAL A 297 21.75 0.73 -13.75
N GLN A 298 21.23 -0.45 -13.39
CA GLN A 298 19.80 -0.65 -13.13
C GLN A 298 19.32 0.18 -11.94
N MET A 299 20.08 0.17 -10.84
CA MET A 299 19.80 0.97 -9.65
C MET A 299 19.75 2.46 -9.99
N SER A 300 20.67 2.96 -10.82
CA SER A 300 20.67 4.36 -11.27
C SER A 300 19.38 4.71 -12.01
N ARG A 301 18.91 3.85 -12.93
CA ARG A 301 17.66 4.10 -13.68
C ARG A 301 16.44 4.17 -12.75
N ILE A 302 16.37 3.29 -11.75
CA ILE A 302 15.31 3.31 -10.73
C ILE A 302 15.39 4.60 -9.91
N GLY A 303 16.59 4.95 -9.46
CA GLY A 303 16.84 6.19 -8.70
C GLY A 303 16.47 7.45 -9.48
N ASP A 304 16.80 7.53 -10.77
CA ASP A 304 16.43 8.65 -11.64
C ASP A 304 14.91 8.79 -11.78
N MET A 305 14.19 7.67 -11.92
CA MET A 305 12.73 7.67 -11.94
C MET A 305 12.16 8.21 -10.63
N ILE A 306 12.60 7.71 -9.48
CA ILE A 306 12.09 8.15 -8.16
C ILE A 306 12.43 9.63 -7.93
N ALA A 307 13.64 10.05 -8.25
CA ALA A 307 14.08 11.45 -8.12
C ALA A 307 13.27 12.41 -9.01
N SER A 308 12.78 11.95 -10.16
CA SER A 308 11.92 12.75 -11.04
C SER A 308 10.54 13.06 -10.45
N LEU A 309 10.14 12.34 -9.39
CA LEU A 309 8.86 12.49 -8.69
C LEU A 309 8.97 13.33 -7.40
N ALA A 310 10.12 13.94 -7.13
CA ALA A 310 10.35 14.80 -5.97
C ALA A 310 9.62 16.16 -6.03
#